data_AF-A0A4R2HPF6-F1
#
_entry.id   AF-A0A4R2HPF6-F1
#
_cell.length_a   1.000
_cell.length_b   1.000
_cell.length_c   1.000
_cell.angle_alpha   90.00
_cell.angle_beta   90.00
_cell.angle_gamma   90.00
#
_symmetry.space_group_name_H-M   'P 1'
#
loop_
_entity.id
_entity.type
_entity.pdbx_description
1 polymer ?
#
loop_
_entity_poly.entity_id
_entity_poly.type
_entity_poly.pdbx_seq_one_letter_code
_entity_poly.pdbx_strand_id
1 'polypeptide(L)'
;MSSQTEGQELAAWARMLADATRATVCLALLDGRAWTATELARLAKVSRPTISEHLNLLVDGGLLTEMRQGRHRYLKLAGPETAELIEGLAALAPRRTEVLNSLAAVSKRDAFARARTCYDHLAGKLGVALADAITERGLIDWSEGVMLTPEGSAWLEDLGIVVETRRGRPPLRSCLDVTERRPHLAGAVGAALCVHALHQGWVSHIPGGRALKVTGSVREFGLPVGVVRELLPRV
;
A
#
# COMPACT_ATOMS: atom_id res chain seq x y z
N MET A 1 21.93 16.18 17.35
CA MET A 1 22.80 15.31 16.52
C MET A 1 23.41 16.17 15.44
N SER A 2 24.62 15.86 14.93
CA SER A 2 25.16 16.62 13.80
C SER A 2 24.51 16.13 12.50
N SER A 3 24.36 17.01 11.51
CA SER A 3 23.85 16.64 10.18
C SER A 3 24.67 15.52 9.51
N GLN A 4 25.95 15.39 9.89
CA GLN A 4 26.82 14.32 9.41
C GLN A 4 26.45 12.95 10.01
N THR A 5 26.12 12.90 11.31
CA THR A 5 25.65 11.67 11.97
C THR A 5 24.30 11.23 11.40
N GLU A 6 23.36 12.18 11.23
CA GLU A 6 22.05 11.91 10.61
C GLU A 6 22.20 11.37 9.17
N GLY A 7 23.10 11.94 8.38
CA GLY A 7 23.40 11.44 7.03
C GLY A 7 23.99 10.03 7.01
N GLN A 8 24.83 9.68 7.99
CA GLN A 8 25.41 8.33 8.10
C GLN A 8 24.36 7.29 8.49
N GLU A 9 23.47 7.63 9.42
CA GLU A 9 22.34 6.77 9.83
C GLU A 9 21.37 6.54 8.67
N LEU A 10 20.99 7.61 7.95
CA LEU A 10 20.15 7.49 6.75
C LEU A 10 20.80 6.60 5.69
N ALA A 11 22.09 6.78 5.43
CA ALA A 11 22.81 5.96 4.46
C ALA A 11 22.91 4.48 4.90
N ALA A 12 23.10 4.22 6.20
CA ALA A 12 23.11 2.87 6.75
C ALA A 12 21.76 2.18 6.57
N TRP A 13 20.68 2.92 6.83
CA TRP A 13 19.32 2.44 6.63
C TRP A 13 19.05 2.16 5.15
N ALA A 14 19.38 3.09 4.25
CA ALA A 14 19.19 2.92 2.81
C ALA A 14 19.98 1.74 2.23
N ARG A 15 21.20 1.47 2.75
CA ARG A 15 22.00 0.29 2.35
C ARG A 15 21.29 -1.04 2.62
N MET A 16 20.37 -1.09 3.59
CA MET A 16 19.56 -2.28 3.82
C MET A 16 18.57 -2.57 2.67
N LEU A 17 18.16 -1.57 1.89
CA LEU A 17 17.31 -1.77 0.72
C LEU A 17 18.10 -1.92 -0.58
N ALA A 18 19.39 -1.54 -0.59
CA ALA A 18 20.29 -1.61 -1.74
C ALA A 18 20.77 -3.04 -2.07
N ASP A 19 19.85 -4.00 -2.10
CA ASP A 19 20.09 -5.42 -2.43
C ASP A 19 18.81 -6.04 -2.99
N ALA A 20 18.94 -6.81 -4.07
CA ALA A 20 17.80 -7.35 -4.79
C ALA A 20 16.98 -8.35 -3.95
N THR A 21 17.63 -9.17 -3.11
CA THR A 21 16.96 -10.14 -2.24
C THR A 21 16.17 -9.42 -1.15
N ARG A 22 16.79 -8.43 -0.48
CA ARG A 22 16.14 -7.63 0.56
C ARG A 22 14.99 -6.81 0.01
N ALA A 23 15.17 -6.16 -1.14
CA ALA A 23 14.10 -5.45 -1.83
C ALA A 23 12.94 -6.40 -2.20
N THR A 24 13.23 -7.60 -2.69
CA THR A 24 12.20 -8.62 -3.00
C THR A 24 11.40 -9.02 -1.76
N VAL A 25 12.09 -9.25 -0.63
CA VAL A 25 11.44 -9.55 0.66
C VAL A 25 10.54 -8.41 1.09
N CYS A 26 11.05 -7.18 1.10
CA CYS A 26 10.30 -5.99 1.48
C CYS A 26 9.05 -5.80 0.61
N LEU A 27 9.16 -5.97 -0.71
CA LEU A 27 8.03 -5.88 -1.64
C LEU A 27 6.99 -6.98 -1.40
N ALA A 28 7.41 -8.18 -1.01
CA ALA A 28 6.50 -9.29 -0.70
C ALA A 28 5.67 -9.02 0.56
N LEU A 29 6.32 -8.46 1.59
CA LEU A 29 5.71 -8.16 2.88
C LEU A 29 4.75 -6.96 2.85
N LEU A 30 4.74 -6.19 1.75
CA LEU A 30 3.74 -5.13 1.54
C LEU A 30 2.31 -5.66 1.54
N ASP A 31 2.10 -6.98 1.33
CA ASP A 31 0.79 -7.60 1.43
C ASP A 31 0.19 -7.66 2.86
N GLY A 32 0.94 -7.21 3.86
CA GLY A 32 0.51 -7.11 5.26
C GLY A 32 0.45 -8.46 5.98
N ARG A 33 0.66 -9.57 5.27
CA ARG A 33 0.68 -10.92 5.86
C ARG A 33 2.02 -11.16 6.54
N ALA A 34 2.02 -12.03 7.54
CA ALA A 34 3.26 -12.52 8.14
C ALA A 34 3.82 -13.64 7.26
N TRP A 35 5.11 -13.60 6.94
CA TRP A 35 5.77 -14.61 6.12
C TRP A 35 6.81 -15.37 6.92
N THR A 36 7.00 -16.65 6.61
CA THR A 36 8.12 -17.42 7.18
C THR A 36 9.39 -17.21 6.38
N ALA A 37 10.55 -17.40 7.02
CA ALA A 37 11.85 -17.36 6.34
C ALA A 37 11.93 -18.36 5.17
N THR A 38 11.26 -19.51 5.26
CA THR A 38 11.25 -20.52 4.19
C THR A 38 10.49 -20.04 2.95
N GLU A 39 9.34 -19.40 3.14
CA GLU A 39 8.56 -18.86 2.02
C GLU A 39 9.31 -17.73 1.33
N LEU A 40 9.96 -16.86 2.11
CA LEU A 40 10.78 -15.76 1.58
C LEU A 40 12.02 -16.28 0.84
N ALA A 41 12.68 -17.33 1.34
CA ALA A 41 13.80 -17.97 0.64
C ALA A 41 13.39 -18.48 -0.75
N ARG A 42 12.24 -19.17 -0.80
CA ARG A 42 11.68 -19.69 -2.05
C ARG A 42 11.32 -18.57 -3.02
N LEU A 43 10.69 -17.50 -2.51
CA LEU A 43 10.30 -16.34 -3.31
C LEU A 43 11.53 -15.65 -3.93
N ALA A 44 12.54 -15.37 -3.11
CA ALA A 44 13.75 -14.69 -3.55
C ALA A 44 14.76 -15.62 -4.25
N LYS A 45 14.47 -16.93 -4.33
CA LYS A 45 15.32 -17.96 -4.95
C LYS A 45 16.72 -18.04 -4.35
N VAL A 46 16.81 -17.93 -3.02
CA VAL A 46 18.08 -18.04 -2.27
C VAL A 46 18.02 -19.16 -1.24
N SER A 47 19.19 -19.55 -0.74
CA SER A 47 19.30 -20.59 0.29
C SER A 47 18.70 -20.15 1.64
N ARG A 48 18.35 -21.11 2.51
CA ARG A 48 17.88 -20.83 3.87
C ARG A 48 18.92 -20.07 4.73
N PRO A 49 20.22 -20.42 4.71
CA PRO A 49 21.23 -19.60 5.39
C PRO A 49 21.28 -18.17 4.86
N THR A 50 21.32 -17.99 3.53
CA THR A 50 21.38 -16.66 2.88
C THR A 50 20.18 -15.78 3.24
N ILE A 51 18.95 -16.31 3.17
CA ILE A 51 17.78 -15.51 3.55
C ILE A 51 17.81 -15.16 5.04
N SER A 52 18.30 -16.05 5.90
CA SER A 52 18.32 -15.82 7.34
C SER A 52 19.24 -14.65 7.71
N GLU A 53 20.39 -14.53 7.04
CA GLU A 53 21.30 -13.40 7.19
C GLU A 53 20.64 -12.09 6.76
N HIS A 54 19.98 -12.06 5.60
CA HIS A 54 19.24 -10.90 5.15
C HIS A 54 18.11 -10.50 6.10
N LEU A 55 17.36 -11.47 6.62
CA LEU A 55 16.25 -11.20 7.53
C LEU A 55 16.73 -10.69 8.88
N ASN A 56 17.85 -11.21 9.41
CA ASN A 56 18.44 -10.69 10.64
C ASN A 56 18.87 -9.23 10.46
N LEU A 57 19.59 -8.92 9.38
CA LEU A 57 20.00 -7.54 9.07
C LEU A 57 18.80 -6.59 9.00
N LEU A 58 17.71 -7.01 8.34
CA LEU A 58 16.50 -6.19 8.21
C LEU A 58 15.74 -6.04 9.54
N VAL A 59 15.75 -7.05 10.41
CA VAL A 59 15.15 -6.96 11.76
C VAL A 59 16.00 -6.07 12.66
N ASP A 60 17.32 -6.27 12.68
CA ASP A 60 18.25 -5.51 13.51
C ASP A 60 18.26 -4.02 13.14
N GLY A 61 18.07 -3.70 11.86
CA GLY A 61 17.93 -2.32 11.39
C GLY A 61 16.51 -1.74 11.47
N GLY A 62 15.56 -2.45 12.06
CA GLY A 62 14.19 -1.96 12.30
C GLY A 62 13.31 -1.86 11.06
N LEU A 63 13.69 -2.47 9.94
CA LEU A 63 12.86 -2.55 8.73
C LEU A 63 11.75 -3.61 8.88
N LEU A 64 12.06 -4.70 9.59
CA LEU A 64 11.14 -5.80 9.85
C LEU A 64 10.92 -6.00 11.33
N THR A 65 9.76 -6.56 11.67
CA THR A 65 9.47 -7.13 12.99
C THR A 65 9.31 -8.63 12.87
N GLU A 66 9.61 -9.33 13.97
CA GLU A 66 9.41 -10.77 14.06
C GLU A 66 8.41 -11.15 15.16
N MET A 67 7.64 -12.20 14.90
CA MET A 67 6.74 -12.82 15.85
C MET A 67 7.03 -14.32 15.87
N ARG A 68 7.12 -14.89 17.08
CA ARG A 68 7.25 -16.34 17.25
C ARG A 68 5.89 -16.95 17.50
N GLN A 69 5.52 -17.91 16.66
CA GLN A 69 4.32 -18.72 16.86
C GLN A 69 4.70 -20.19 16.70
N GLY A 70 4.72 -20.91 17.82
CA GLY A 70 5.26 -22.26 17.90
C GLY A 70 6.71 -22.32 17.42
N ARG A 71 7.00 -23.25 16.51
CA ARG A 71 8.35 -23.45 15.92
C ARG A 71 8.70 -22.49 14.79
N HIS A 72 7.77 -21.61 14.40
CA HIS A 72 7.91 -20.77 13.22
C HIS A 72 8.19 -19.32 13.62
N ARG A 73 9.18 -18.74 12.94
CA ARG A 73 9.51 -17.32 12.96
C ARG A 73 8.77 -16.65 11.81
N TYR A 74 7.85 -15.75 12.13
CA TYR A 74 7.06 -14.98 11.18
C TYR A 74 7.57 -13.55 11.12
N LEU A 75 7.74 -13.03 9.91
CA LEU A 75 8.28 -11.70 9.64
C LEU A 75 7.21 -10.81 9.01
N LYS A 76 7.22 -9.52 9.39
CA LYS A 76 6.39 -8.45 8.81
C LYS A 76 7.24 -7.19 8.65
N LEU A 77 6.77 -6.26 7.83
CA LEU A 77 7.30 -4.89 7.88
C LEU A 77 7.09 -4.30 9.28
N ALA A 78 8.00 -3.45 9.73
CA ALA A 78 7.96 -2.91 11.09
C ALA A 78 6.69 -2.09 11.37
N GLY A 79 6.15 -1.42 10.35
CA GLY A 79 4.93 -0.66 10.48
C GLY A 79 4.43 -0.08 9.14
N PRO A 80 3.31 0.67 9.18
CA PRO A 80 2.76 1.35 8.00
C PRO A 80 3.76 2.34 7.39
N GLU A 81 4.53 3.07 8.21
CA GLU A 81 5.49 4.07 7.73
C GLU A 81 6.58 3.43 6.87
N THR A 82 7.04 2.23 7.25
CA THR A 82 8.01 1.46 6.46
C THR A 82 7.42 0.96 5.15
N ALA A 83 6.17 0.49 5.17
CA ALA A 83 5.48 0.04 3.97
C ALA A 83 5.32 1.17 2.96
N GLU A 84 4.85 2.34 3.42
CA GLU A 84 4.69 3.54 2.59
C GLU A 84 6.02 3.98 1.94
N LEU A 85 7.12 3.98 2.70
CA LEU A 85 8.44 4.34 2.16
C LEU A 85 8.89 3.36 1.07
N ILE A 86 8.74 2.05 1.31
CA ILE A 86 9.08 1.02 0.31
C ILE A 86 8.23 1.19 -0.96
N GLU A 87 6.95 1.51 -0.81
CA GLU A 87 6.05 1.76 -1.94
C GLU A 87 6.42 3.00 -2.72
N GLY A 88 6.74 4.10 -2.04
CA GLY A 88 7.22 5.33 -2.68
C GLY A 88 8.48 5.09 -3.50
N LEU A 89 9.46 4.36 -2.94
CA LEU A 89 10.68 3.97 -3.67
C LEU A 89 10.35 3.08 -4.88
N ALA A 90 9.45 2.10 -4.72
CA ALA A 90 9.03 1.22 -5.80
C ALA A 90 8.27 1.94 -6.91
N ALA A 91 7.49 2.98 -6.58
CA ALA A 91 6.78 3.83 -7.53
C ALA A 91 7.74 4.66 -8.41
N LEU A 92 8.86 5.10 -7.83
CA LEU A 92 9.91 5.84 -8.52
C LEU A 92 10.85 4.94 -9.34
N ALA A 93 10.99 3.67 -8.97
CA ALA A 93 11.87 2.73 -9.66
C ALA A 93 11.44 2.49 -11.12
N PRO A 94 12.38 2.40 -12.09
CA PRO A 94 12.07 2.03 -13.45
C PRO A 94 11.45 0.63 -13.52
N ARG A 95 10.24 0.51 -14.09
CA ARG A 95 9.65 -0.80 -14.38
C ARG A 95 10.27 -1.36 -15.66
N ARG A 96 10.96 -2.49 -15.55
CA ARG A 96 11.14 -3.38 -16.71
C ARG A 96 9.79 -4.03 -17.00
N THR A 97 9.31 -3.89 -18.23
CA THR A 97 8.09 -4.58 -18.67
C THR A 97 8.38 -6.08 -18.69
N GLU A 98 7.93 -6.80 -17.67
CA GLU A 98 7.92 -8.26 -17.72
C GLU A 98 6.91 -8.70 -18.78
N VAL A 99 7.36 -9.55 -19.70
CA VAL A 99 6.47 -10.24 -20.64
C VAL A 99 5.73 -11.32 -19.83
N LEU A 100 4.43 -11.13 -19.66
CA LEU A 100 3.58 -12.10 -18.98
C LEU A 100 3.18 -13.20 -19.96
N ASN A 101 3.56 -14.44 -19.67
CA ASN A 101 3.37 -15.57 -20.58
C ASN A 101 2.08 -16.37 -20.30
N SER A 102 1.15 -15.84 -19.50
CA SER A 102 -0.13 -16.51 -19.22
C SER A 102 -1.28 -15.55 -18.99
N LEU A 103 -2.48 -15.95 -19.43
CA LEU A 103 -3.72 -15.18 -19.25
C LEU A 103 -4.04 -14.95 -17.77
N ALA A 104 -3.73 -15.93 -16.91
CA ALA A 104 -3.89 -15.82 -15.47
C ALA A 104 -2.97 -14.74 -14.87
N ALA A 105 -1.73 -14.62 -15.34
CA ALA A 105 -0.81 -13.58 -14.89
C ALA A 105 -1.26 -12.19 -15.35
N VAL A 106 -1.77 -12.07 -16.58
CA VAL A 106 -2.35 -10.82 -17.10
C VAL A 106 -3.57 -10.40 -16.28
N SER A 107 -4.53 -11.30 -16.07
CA SER A 107 -5.73 -11.03 -15.26
C SER A 107 -5.37 -10.61 -13.83
N LYS A 108 -4.39 -11.27 -13.20
CA LYS A 108 -3.94 -10.92 -11.85
C LYS A 108 -3.31 -9.52 -11.81
N ARG A 109 -2.49 -9.17 -12.80
CA ARG A 109 -1.91 -7.83 -12.94
C ARG A 109 -2.99 -6.78 -13.15
N ASP A 110 -3.96 -7.03 -14.02
CA ASP A 110 -5.05 -6.10 -14.30
C ASP A 110 -5.95 -5.91 -13.08
N ALA A 111 -6.24 -6.96 -12.33
CA ALA A 111 -6.98 -6.87 -11.08
C ALA A 111 -6.23 -6.01 -10.05
N PHE A 112 -4.92 -6.22 -9.89
CA PHE A 112 -4.08 -5.45 -8.99
C PHE A 112 -3.97 -3.97 -9.39
N ALA A 113 -3.92 -3.68 -10.69
CA ALA A 113 -3.90 -2.31 -11.20
C ALA A 113 -5.25 -1.60 -11.04
N ARG A 114 -6.38 -2.30 -11.26
CA ARG A 114 -7.73 -1.73 -11.10
C ARG A 114 -8.00 -1.27 -9.67
N ALA A 115 -7.78 -2.14 -8.69
CA ALA A 115 -8.01 -1.83 -7.29
C ALA A 115 -7.16 -2.72 -6.40
N ARG A 116 -6.55 -2.12 -5.37
CA ARG A 116 -5.79 -2.84 -4.35
C ARG A 116 -5.76 -2.05 -3.04
N THR A 117 -5.19 -2.64 -2.00
CA THR A 117 -4.69 -1.88 -0.85
C THR A 117 -3.21 -1.52 -1.02
N CYS A 118 -2.82 -0.33 -0.56
CA CYS A 118 -1.43 0.14 -0.46
C CYS A 118 -0.98 0.08 1.01
N TYR A 119 -1.10 -1.10 1.60
CA TYR A 119 -1.17 -1.33 3.06
C TYR A 119 -2.62 -1.29 3.58
N ASP A 120 -3.09 -0.16 4.10
CA ASP A 120 -4.41 -0.04 4.76
C ASP A 120 -5.40 0.91 4.07
N HIS A 121 -5.01 1.52 2.96
CA HIS A 121 -5.85 2.46 2.20
C HIS A 121 -6.01 2.01 0.74
N LEU A 122 -7.04 2.55 0.06
CA LEU A 122 -7.37 2.20 -1.32
C LEU A 122 -6.32 2.75 -2.30
N ALA A 123 -5.98 1.93 -3.30
CA ALA A 123 -4.99 2.24 -4.33
C ALA A 123 -5.31 1.54 -5.65
N GLY A 124 -4.41 1.71 -6.62
CA GLY A 124 -4.66 1.43 -8.02
C GLY A 124 -5.56 2.50 -8.63
N LYS A 125 -6.16 2.15 -9.77
CA LYS A 125 -7.07 3.03 -10.49
C LYS A 125 -8.23 3.53 -9.61
N LEU A 126 -8.76 2.68 -8.73
CA LEU A 126 -9.78 3.06 -7.75
C LEU A 126 -9.29 4.14 -6.78
N GLY A 127 -8.12 3.95 -6.16
CA GLY A 127 -7.61 4.90 -5.16
C GLY A 127 -7.29 6.27 -5.77
N VAL A 128 -6.73 6.30 -6.97
CA VAL A 128 -6.46 7.54 -7.71
C VAL A 128 -7.76 8.20 -8.14
N ALA A 129 -8.70 7.46 -8.71
CA ALA A 129 -9.99 8.03 -9.11
C ALA A 129 -10.79 8.57 -7.93
N LEU A 130 -10.68 7.95 -6.76
CA LEU A 130 -11.26 8.46 -5.52
C LEU A 130 -10.63 9.79 -5.13
N ALA A 131 -9.29 9.86 -5.15
CA ALA A 131 -8.57 11.10 -4.87
C ALA A 131 -8.97 12.24 -5.82
N ASP A 132 -9.05 11.94 -7.12
CA ASP A 132 -9.51 12.89 -8.14
C ASP A 132 -10.94 13.38 -7.83
N ALA A 133 -11.88 12.45 -7.64
CA ALA A 133 -13.28 12.79 -7.43
C ALA A 133 -13.53 13.61 -6.15
N ILE A 134 -12.82 13.33 -5.06
CA ILE A 134 -12.96 14.13 -3.83
C ILE A 134 -12.27 15.50 -3.95
N THR A 135 -11.19 15.60 -4.73
CA THR A 135 -10.51 16.88 -5.03
C THR A 135 -11.40 17.78 -5.89
N GLU A 136 -11.98 17.24 -6.95
CA GLU A 136 -12.86 17.98 -7.87
C GLU A 136 -14.10 18.54 -7.17
N ARG A 137 -14.56 17.88 -6.11
CA ARG A 137 -15.69 18.33 -5.27
C ARG A 137 -15.28 19.29 -4.16
N GLY A 138 -14.00 19.64 -4.03
CA GLY A 138 -13.51 20.51 -2.97
C GLY A 138 -13.58 19.90 -1.57
N LEU A 139 -13.60 18.57 -1.46
CA LEU A 139 -13.63 17.87 -0.16
C LEU A 139 -12.23 17.78 0.48
N ILE A 140 -11.19 17.95 -0.35
CA ILE A 140 -9.80 18.08 0.09
C ILE A 140 -9.13 19.23 -0.64
N ASP A 141 -8.15 19.84 0.01
CA ASP A 141 -7.27 20.86 -0.56
C ASP A 141 -5.83 20.34 -0.61
N TRP A 142 -5.11 20.70 -1.68
CA TRP A 142 -3.71 20.33 -1.91
C TRP A 142 -2.73 21.50 -1.72
N SER A 143 -3.23 22.71 -1.44
CA SER A 143 -2.45 23.95 -1.42
C SER A 143 -1.29 23.96 -0.41
N GLU A 144 -1.52 23.48 0.80
CA GLU A 144 -0.56 23.46 1.93
C GLU A 144 -0.36 22.02 2.43
N GLY A 145 -0.09 21.12 1.48
CA GLY A 145 -0.23 19.69 1.70
C GLY A 145 -1.69 19.26 1.63
N VAL A 146 -1.93 17.94 1.67
CA VAL A 146 -3.28 17.43 1.49
C VAL A 146 -4.08 17.51 2.80
N MET A 147 -5.17 18.27 2.79
CA MET A 147 -6.00 18.55 3.97
C MET A 147 -7.47 18.27 3.70
N LEU A 148 -8.20 17.86 4.74
CA LEU A 148 -9.66 17.68 4.68
C LEU A 148 -10.35 19.04 4.86
N THR A 149 -11.31 19.37 3.99
CA THR A 149 -12.12 20.58 4.12
C THR A 149 -13.30 20.37 5.08
N PRO A 150 -13.99 21.43 5.54
CA PRO A 150 -15.24 21.29 6.28
C PRO A 150 -16.29 20.48 5.51
N GLU A 151 -16.41 20.70 4.20
CA GLU A 151 -17.30 19.95 3.31
C GLU A 151 -16.89 18.48 3.22
N GLY A 152 -15.59 18.20 3.17
CA GLY A 152 -15.06 16.83 3.23
C GLY A 152 -15.38 16.12 4.54
N SER A 153 -15.35 16.85 5.66
CA SER A 153 -15.71 16.30 6.98
C SER A 153 -17.20 15.95 7.04
N ALA A 154 -18.07 16.85 6.59
CA ALA A 154 -19.51 16.59 6.50
C ALA A 154 -19.82 15.40 5.56
N TRP A 155 -19.13 15.31 4.42
CA TRP A 155 -19.28 14.17 3.51
C TRP A 155 -18.90 12.83 4.14
N LEU A 156 -17.83 12.79 4.95
CA LEU A 156 -17.47 11.58 5.69
C LEU A 156 -18.55 11.20 6.72
N GLU A 157 -19.10 12.19 7.43
CA GLU A 157 -20.19 11.98 8.39
C GLU A 157 -21.47 11.47 7.73
N ASP A 158 -21.84 12.03 6.58
CA ASP A 158 -23.00 11.59 5.78
C ASP A 158 -22.85 10.14 5.28
N LEU A 159 -21.63 9.73 4.97
CA LEU A 159 -21.32 8.34 4.65
C LEU A 159 -21.23 7.43 5.88
N GLY A 160 -21.32 7.97 7.10
CA GLY A 160 -21.16 7.21 8.35
C GLY A 160 -19.73 6.74 8.58
N ILE A 161 -18.72 7.48 8.10
CA ILE A 161 -17.30 7.16 8.24
C ILE A 161 -16.73 7.88 9.46
N VAL A 162 -16.32 7.10 10.46
CA VAL A 162 -15.63 7.63 11.63
C VAL A 162 -14.12 7.55 11.41
N VAL A 163 -13.44 8.70 11.52
CA VAL A 163 -11.98 8.80 11.35
C VAL A 163 -11.30 8.72 12.71
N GLU A 164 -10.67 7.58 13.01
CA GLU A 164 -9.84 7.46 14.21
C GLU A 164 -8.51 8.21 14.03
N THR A 165 -8.29 9.27 14.82
CA THR A 165 -6.99 9.94 14.89
C THR A 165 -6.12 9.26 15.95
N ARG A 166 -4.92 8.83 15.54
CA ARG A 166 -3.90 8.26 16.45
C ARG A 166 -2.68 9.17 16.47
N ARG A 167 -2.00 9.26 17.63
CA ARG A 167 -0.74 10.02 17.74
C ARG A 167 0.25 9.53 16.69
N GLY A 168 0.82 10.46 15.93
CA GLY A 168 1.82 10.18 14.88
C GLY A 168 1.25 9.89 13.49
N ARG A 169 -0.05 9.57 13.36
CA ARG A 169 -0.69 9.34 12.06
C ARG A 169 -1.33 10.64 11.55
N PRO A 170 -0.94 11.16 10.37
CA PRO A 170 -1.57 12.36 9.82
C PRO A 170 -3.03 12.08 9.41
N PRO A 171 -3.94 13.07 9.51
CA PRO A 171 -5.33 12.93 9.08
C PRO A 171 -5.44 12.51 7.61
N LEU A 172 -4.67 13.19 6.75
CA LEU A 172 -4.60 12.94 5.33
C LEU A 172 -3.12 13.01 4.88
N ARG A 173 -2.76 12.21 3.88
CA ARG A 173 -1.42 12.18 3.29
C ARG A 173 -1.51 11.84 1.81
N SER A 174 -0.64 12.44 1.00
CA SER A 174 -0.42 12.06 -0.39
C SER A 174 0.44 10.79 -0.46
N CYS A 175 -0.09 9.71 -1.02
CA CYS A 175 0.66 8.50 -1.33
C CYS A 175 0.79 8.34 -2.85
N LEU A 176 1.97 7.97 -3.35
CA LEU A 176 2.20 7.83 -4.79
C LEU A 176 1.87 6.41 -5.24
N ASP A 177 0.86 6.26 -6.11
CA ASP A 177 0.45 4.95 -6.57
C ASP A 177 1.53 4.32 -7.46
N VAL A 178 2.01 3.12 -7.12
CA VAL A 178 3.00 2.45 -7.95
C VAL A 178 2.47 2.14 -9.34
N THR A 179 1.22 1.67 -9.52
CA THR A 179 0.68 1.28 -10.84
C THR A 179 0.35 2.50 -11.70
N GLU A 180 -0.32 3.50 -11.14
CA GLU A 180 -0.80 4.68 -11.87
C GLU A 180 0.24 5.83 -11.93
N ARG A 181 1.23 5.84 -11.03
CA ARG A 181 2.18 6.96 -10.84
C ARG A 181 1.49 8.30 -10.59
N ARG A 182 0.36 8.26 -9.88
CA ARG A 182 -0.43 9.42 -9.51
C ARG A 182 -0.70 9.40 -8.00
N PRO A 183 -0.86 10.57 -7.36
CA PRO A 183 -1.24 10.64 -5.96
C PRO A 183 -2.58 9.95 -5.68
N HIS A 184 -2.68 9.29 -4.52
CA HIS A 184 -3.90 8.86 -3.88
C HIS A 184 -3.84 9.14 -2.37
N LEU A 185 -4.89 8.77 -1.64
CA LEU A 185 -5.09 9.20 -0.26
C LEU A 185 -4.67 8.14 0.75
N ALA A 186 -3.72 8.50 1.60
CA ALA A 186 -3.32 7.79 2.81
C ALA A 186 -3.68 8.60 4.06
N GLY A 187 -3.13 8.21 5.21
CA GLY A 187 -3.48 8.81 6.50
C GLY A 187 -4.73 8.18 7.12
N ALA A 188 -5.26 8.81 8.18
CA ALA A 188 -6.42 8.29 8.91
C ALA A 188 -7.67 8.22 8.02
N VAL A 189 -7.92 9.24 7.19
CA VAL A 189 -9.06 9.28 6.27
C VAL A 189 -8.94 8.21 5.18
N GLY A 190 -7.77 8.05 4.56
CA GLY A 190 -7.55 7.03 3.54
C GLY A 190 -7.80 5.61 4.06
N ALA A 191 -7.40 5.32 5.30
CA ALA A 191 -7.70 4.04 5.95
C ALA A 191 -9.18 3.90 6.31
N ALA A 192 -9.82 4.95 6.85
CA ALA A 192 -11.25 4.91 7.19
C ALA A 192 -12.13 4.65 5.96
N LEU A 193 -11.81 5.28 4.81
CA LEU A 193 -12.46 5.03 3.52
C LEU A 193 -12.31 3.58 3.07
N CYS A 194 -11.10 3.01 3.20
CA CYS A 194 -10.82 1.62 2.84
C CYS A 194 -11.59 0.63 3.73
N VAL A 195 -11.55 0.83 5.05
CA VAL A 195 -12.30 0.04 6.02
C VAL A 195 -13.79 0.10 5.72
N HIS A 196 -14.33 1.30 5.49
CA HIS A 196 -15.73 1.49 5.15
C HIS A 196 -16.11 0.74 3.87
N ALA A 197 -15.34 0.88 2.79
CA ALA A 197 -15.60 0.20 1.52
C ALA A 197 -15.60 -1.32 1.66
N LEU A 198 -14.70 -1.87 2.47
CA LEU A 198 -14.64 -3.31 2.77
C LEU A 198 -15.85 -3.75 3.59
N HIS A 199 -16.21 -2.99 4.63
CA HIS A 199 -17.36 -3.28 5.49
C HIS A 199 -18.69 -3.27 4.73
N GLN A 200 -18.89 -2.30 3.83
CA GLN A 200 -20.09 -2.19 3.00
C GLN A 200 -20.09 -3.15 1.81
N GLY A 201 -19.03 -3.92 1.61
CA GLY A 201 -18.88 -4.82 0.46
C GLY A 201 -18.73 -4.10 -0.88
N TRP A 202 -18.39 -2.82 -0.87
CA TRP A 202 -18.13 -2.05 -2.10
C TRP A 202 -16.87 -2.56 -2.80
N VAL A 203 -15.92 -3.04 -1.99
CA VAL A 203 -14.75 -3.80 -2.43
C VAL A 203 -14.60 -5.06 -1.58
N SER A 204 -13.90 -6.07 -2.11
CA SER A 204 -13.56 -7.30 -1.37
C SER A 204 -12.18 -7.82 -1.76
N HIS A 205 -11.48 -8.47 -0.83
CA HIS A 205 -10.16 -9.03 -1.11
C HIS A 205 -10.21 -10.19 -2.10
N ILE A 206 -9.30 -10.15 -3.08
CA ILE A 206 -8.99 -11.30 -3.94
C ILE A 206 -7.96 -12.16 -3.20
N PRO A 207 -8.18 -13.48 -3.05
CA PRO A 207 -7.25 -14.37 -2.36
C PRO A 207 -5.82 -14.31 -2.93
N GLY A 208 -4.83 -14.40 -2.04
CA GLY A 208 -3.43 -14.52 -2.44
C GLY A 208 -2.74 -13.19 -2.80
N GLY A 209 -3.24 -12.05 -2.32
CA GLY A 209 -2.56 -10.76 -2.40
C GLY A 209 -3.40 -9.59 -1.90
N ARG A 210 -3.07 -8.39 -2.38
CA ARG A 210 -3.72 -7.12 -2.03
C ARG A 210 -4.75 -6.63 -3.03
N ALA A 211 -4.94 -7.34 -4.14
CA ALA A 211 -5.89 -6.94 -5.16
C ALA A 211 -7.32 -6.98 -4.59
N LEU A 212 -8.14 -6.03 -5.01
CA LEU A 212 -9.53 -5.90 -4.60
C LEU A 212 -10.45 -6.13 -5.79
N LYS A 213 -11.55 -6.84 -5.55
CA LYS A 213 -12.69 -6.90 -6.46
C LYS A 213 -13.60 -5.72 -6.16
N VAL A 214 -13.93 -4.93 -7.17
CA VAL A 214 -14.81 -3.76 -7.08
C VAL A 214 -16.24 -4.13 -7.44
N THR A 215 -17.20 -3.54 -6.74
CA THR A 215 -18.63 -3.60 -7.07
C THR A 215 -19.13 -2.24 -7.55
N GLY A 216 -20.33 -2.18 -8.15
CA GLY A 216 -20.90 -0.91 -8.64
C GLY A 216 -21.25 0.10 -7.54
N SER A 217 -21.18 -0.30 -6.28
CA SER A 217 -21.47 0.56 -5.12
C SER A 217 -20.34 1.54 -4.80
N VAL A 218 -19.14 1.40 -5.39
CA VAL A 218 -18.09 2.44 -5.24
C VAL A 218 -18.51 3.81 -5.81
N ARG A 219 -19.60 3.87 -6.58
CA ARG A 219 -20.23 5.14 -6.98
C ARG A 219 -20.67 6.01 -5.79
N GLU A 220 -20.96 5.40 -4.64
CA GLU A 220 -21.38 6.11 -3.42
C GLU A 220 -20.25 7.00 -2.88
N PHE A 221 -19.00 6.73 -3.26
CA PHE A 221 -17.90 7.68 -3.06
C PHE A 221 -17.97 8.92 -3.96
N GLY A 222 -18.96 9.04 -4.85
CA GLY A 222 -19.08 10.12 -5.84
C GLY A 222 -18.21 9.92 -7.08
N LEU A 223 -17.86 8.68 -7.41
CA LEU A 223 -17.12 8.36 -8.63
C LEU A 223 -18.00 8.50 -9.89
N PRO A 224 -17.52 9.10 -10.99
CA PRO A 224 -18.27 9.18 -12.24
C PRO A 224 -18.63 7.79 -12.79
N VAL A 225 -19.81 7.66 -13.42
CA VAL A 225 -20.32 6.38 -13.96
C VAL A 225 -19.34 5.72 -14.92
N GLY A 226 -18.65 6.51 -15.76
CA GLY A 226 -17.62 6.01 -16.67
C GLY A 226 -16.46 5.34 -15.95
N VAL A 227 -15.95 5.97 -14.88
CA VAL A 227 -14.88 5.42 -14.04
C VAL A 227 -15.34 4.13 -13.37
N VAL A 228 -16.55 4.11 -12.79
CA VAL A 228 -17.09 2.92 -12.12
C VAL A 228 -17.15 1.74 -13.10
N ARG A 229 -17.60 1.96 -14.35
CA ARG A 229 -17.62 0.92 -15.38
C ARG A 229 -16.25 0.33 -15.68
N GLU A 230 -15.19 1.16 -15.69
CA GLU A 230 -13.83 0.70 -15.93
C GLU A 230 -13.24 -0.10 -14.77
N LEU A 231 -13.69 0.17 -13.54
CA LEU A 231 -13.23 -0.50 -12.33
C LEU A 231 -13.88 -1.87 -12.13
N LEU A 232 -15.07 -2.08 -12.70
CA LEU A 232 -15.75 -3.37 -12.62
C LEU A 232 -14.93 -4.47 -13.31
N PRO A 233 -14.95 -5.71 -12.78
CA PRO A 233 -14.35 -6.85 -13.46
C PRO A 233 -14.92 -6.98 -14.87
N ARG A 234 -14.06 -7.16 -15.87
CA ARG A 234 -14.50 -7.55 -17.21
C ARG A 234 -15.01 -8.99 -17.13
N VAL A 235 -16.27 -9.18 -17.51
CA VAL A 235 -16.91 -10.51 -17.64
C VAL A 235 -16.35 -11.20 -18.88
#